data_AF-A0A3N0GR26-F1
#
_entry.id   AF-A0A3N0GR26-F1
#
_cell.length_a   1.000
_cell.length_b   1.000
_cell.length_c   1.000
_cell.angle_alpha   90.00
_cell.angle_beta   90.00
_cell.angle_gamma   90.00
#
_symmetry.space_group_name_H-M   'P 1'
#
loop_
_entity.id
_entity.type
_entity.pdbx_description
1 polymer ?
#
loop_
_entity_poly.entity_id
_entity_poly.type
_entity_poly.pdbx_seq_one_letter_code
_entity_poly.pdbx_strand_id
1 'polypeptide(L)'
;MLGRVEFTEAELTIALTAAGKATLAAQSREIRKGRVDVEDSWRALGGYGRYQLLHRLGDQLLPVLASLPDVDRVHGERPSYSAAQVRAAVAEHAEDAGGRLRRQALVLARTALVQTALSALPPWHDPAQQAPGQEPGDDIPDPR
;
A
#
# COMPACT_ATOMS: atom_id res chain seq x y z
N MET A 1 19.24 10.04 18.18
CA MET A 1 17.99 9.29 18.42
C MET A 1 17.37 9.03 17.06
N LEU A 2 17.40 7.79 16.58
CA LEU A 2 16.82 7.42 15.28
C LEU A 2 15.32 7.26 15.46
N GLY A 3 14.54 8.25 15.04
CA GLY A 3 13.09 8.19 15.06
C GLY A 3 12.60 7.20 14.00
N ARG A 4 11.79 6.23 14.41
CA ARG A 4 11.05 5.31 13.55
C ARG A 4 10.20 6.15 12.58
N VAL A 5 10.53 6.16 11.29
CA VAL A 5 9.67 6.79 10.28
C VAL A 5 8.73 5.71 9.74
N GLU A 6 7.66 5.50 10.48
CA GLU A 6 6.59 4.55 10.17
C GLU A 6 5.78 5.01 8.95
N PHE A 7 5.06 4.09 8.31
CA PHE A 7 4.09 4.46 7.28
C PHE A 7 3.01 5.37 7.88
N THR A 8 2.68 6.45 7.18
CA THR A 8 1.55 7.29 7.57
C THR A 8 0.23 6.58 7.31
N GLU A 9 -0.85 6.99 7.98
CA GLU A 9 -2.20 6.47 7.71
C GLU A 9 -2.60 6.62 6.23
N ALA A 10 -2.25 7.74 5.62
CA ALA A 10 -2.49 8.00 4.20
C ALA A 10 -1.73 6.99 3.31
N GLU A 11 -0.46 6.70 3.62
CA GLU A 11 0.34 5.70 2.91
C GLU A 11 -0.26 4.30 3.06
N LEU A 12 -0.66 3.91 4.28
CA LEU A 12 -1.31 2.61 4.53
C LEU A 12 -2.63 2.49 3.77
N THR A 13 -3.40 3.57 3.67
CA THR A 13 -4.65 3.62 2.89
C THR A 13 -4.39 3.44 1.40
N ILE A 14 -3.36 4.11 0.85
CA ILE A 14 -2.94 3.96 -0.54
C ILE A 14 -2.49 2.52 -0.82
N ALA A 15 -1.63 1.98 0.06
CA ALA A 15 -1.10 0.62 -0.02
C ALA A 15 -2.23 -0.43 -0.03
N LEU A 16 -3.16 -0.35 0.93
CA LEU A 16 -4.30 -1.26 1.00
C LEU A 16 -5.25 -1.11 -0.19
N THR A 17 -5.47 0.10 -0.68
CA THR A 17 -6.29 0.35 -1.87
C THR A 17 -5.68 -0.32 -3.10
N ALA A 18 -4.37 -0.18 -3.29
CA ALA A 18 -3.66 -0.82 -4.39
C ALA A 18 -3.71 -2.35 -4.30
N ALA A 19 -3.50 -2.91 -3.10
CA ALA A 19 -3.65 -4.34 -2.86
C ALA A 19 -5.09 -4.83 -3.12
N GLY A 20 -6.09 -4.05 -2.73
CA GLY A 20 -7.51 -4.32 -3.01
C GLY A 20 -7.80 -4.41 -4.50
N LYS A 21 -7.34 -3.42 -5.28
CA LYS A 21 -7.49 -3.39 -6.74
C LYS A 21 -6.76 -4.55 -7.41
N ALA A 22 -5.54 -4.86 -6.98
CA ALA A 22 -4.78 -6.01 -7.49
C ALA A 22 -5.48 -7.34 -7.21
N THR A 23 -6.06 -7.48 -6.01
CA THR A 23 -6.85 -8.65 -5.62
C THR A 23 -8.11 -8.78 -6.47
N LEU A 24 -8.83 -7.68 -6.70
CA LEU A 24 -10.01 -7.63 -7.58
C LEU A 24 -9.65 -8.03 -9.02
N ALA A 25 -8.55 -7.47 -9.54
CA ALA A 25 -8.05 -7.79 -10.87
C ALA A 25 -7.68 -9.28 -10.98
N ALA A 26 -7.04 -9.87 -9.96
CA ALA A 26 -6.68 -11.28 -9.97
C ALA A 26 -7.91 -12.22 -9.99
N GLN A 27 -8.99 -11.85 -9.30
CA GLN A 27 -10.21 -12.65 -9.20
C GLN A 27 -11.10 -12.57 -10.44
N SER A 28 -11.09 -11.44 -11.15
CA SER A 28 -11.95 -11.25 -12.33
C SER A 28 -11.26 -11.67 -13.62
N ARG A 29 -11.82 -12.69 -14.30
CA ARG A 29 -11.34 -13.11 -15.63
C ARG A 29 -11.49 -11.99 -16.67
N GLU A 30 -12.55 -11.19 -16.58
CA GLU A 30 -12.81 -10.14 -17.56
C GLU A 30 -11.84 -8.96 -17.41
N ILE A 31 -11.47 -8.59 -16.17
CA ILE A 31 -10.41 -7.60 -15.92
C ILE A 31 -9.06 -8.10 -16.43
N ARG A 32 -8.70 -9.37 -16.14
CA ARG A 32 -7.45 -9.96 -16.65
C ARG A 32 -7.38 -10.03 -18.17
N LYS A 33 -8.53 -10.10 -18.85
CA LYS A 33 -8.63 -10.05 -20.31
C LYS A 33 -8.73 -8.63 -20.87
N GLY A 34 -8.67 -7.60 -20.02
CA GLY A 34 -8.80 -6.19 -20.42
C GLY A 34 -10.18 -5.81 -20.95
N ARG A 35 -11.22 -6.61 -20.66
CA ARG A 35 -12.59 -6.35 -21.12
C ARG A 35 -13.35 -5.39 -20.21
N VAL A 36 -12.91 -5.28 -18.96
CA VAL A 36 -13.46 -4.39 -17.95
C VAL A 36 -12.30 -3.72 -17.25
N ASP A 37 -12.43 -2.42 -17.00
CA ASP A 37 -11.42 -1.66 -16.28
C ASP A 37 -11.47 -1.94 -14.76
N VAL A 38 -10.30 -1.93 -14.13
CA VAL A 38 -10.19 -2.22 -12.69
C VAL A 38 -10.71 -1.07 -11.83
N GLU A 39 -10.56 0.18 -12.26
CA GLU A 39 -11.08 1.35 -11.55
C GLU A 39 -12.61 1.39 -11.61
N ASP A 40 -13.19 1.08 -12.77
CA ASP A 40 -14.64 0.98 -12.91
C ASP A 40 -15.21 -0.14 -12.02
N SER A 41 -14.56 -1.31 -12.03
CA SER A 41 -14.92 -2.43 -11.17
C SER A 41 -14.79 -2.09 -9.68
N TRP A 42 -13.71 -1.38 -9.32
CA TRP A 42 -13.46 -0.92 -7.95
C TRP A 42 -14.54 0.06 -7.48
N ARG A 43 -14.96 0.99 -8.34
CA ARG A 43 -16.06 1.92 -8.06
C ARG A 43 -17.39 1.18 -7.93
N ALA A 44 -17.64 0.20 -8.79
CA ALA A 44 -18.87 -0.60 -8.81
C ALA A 44 -19.08 -1.45 -7.54
N LEU A 45 -18.03 -1.80 -6.80
CA LEU A 45 -18.15 -2.46 -5.49
C LEU A 45 -18.92 -1.61 -4.45
N GLY A 46 -19.00 -0.30 -4.65
CA GLY A 46 -19.59 0.63 -3.68
C GLY A 46 -18.79 0.74 -2.39
N GLY A 47 -19.33 1.43 -1.38
CA GLY A 47 -18.66 1.61 -0.08
C GLY A 47 -18.48 0.31 0.69
N TYR A 48 -19.57 -0.45 0.84
CA TYR A 48 -19.56 -1.68 1.64
C TYR A 48 -18.69 -2.79 1.04
N GLY A 49 -18.75 -3.01 -0.28
CA GLY A 49 -17.92 -4.02 -0.95
C GLY A 49 -16.43 -3.72 -0.85
N ARG A 50 -16.05 -2.43 -1.00
CA ARG A 50 -14.66 -1.99 -0.76
C ARG A 50 -14.25 -2.20 0.69
N TYR A 51 -15.10 -1.85 1.65
CA TYR A 51 -14.84 -2.10 3.08
C TYR A 51 -14.59 -3.58 3.38
N GLN A 52 -15.46 -4.49 2.92
CA GLN A 52 -15.30 -5.93 3.17
C GLN A 52 -13.97 -6.46 2.63
N LEU A 53 -13.59 -6.03 1.42
CA LEU A 53 -12.33 -6.44 0.80
C LEU A 53 -11.12 -5.86 1.55
N LEU A 54 -11.14 -4.55 1.84
CA LEU A 54 -10.05 -3.86 2.52
C LEU A 54 -9.89 -4.34 3.97
N HIS A 55 -10.97 -4.63 4.68
CA HIS A 55 -10.93 -5.14 6.05
C HIS A 55 -10.15 -6.47 6.11
N ARG A 56 -10.53 -7.45 5.29
CA ARG A 56 -9.82 -8.75 5.21
C ARG A 56 -8.36 -8.58 4.81
N LEU A 57 -8.06 -7.66 3.89
CA LEU A 57 -6.68 -7.40 3.47
C LEU A 57 -5.89 -6.69 4.57
N GLY A 58 -6.52 -5.80 5.32
CA GLY A 58 -5.94 -5.09 6.46
C GLY A 58 -5.38 -6.07 7.49
N ASP A 59 -6.19 -7.07 7.86
CA ASP A 59 -5.79 -8.12 8.82
C ASP A 59 -4.54 -8.90 8.38
N GLN A 60 -4.28 -8.98 7.07
CA GLN A 60 -3.17 -9.76 6.51
C GLN A 60 -1.95 -8.93 6.16
N LEU A 61 -2.14 -7.68 5.74
CA LEU A 61 -1.08 -6.84 5.17
C LEU A 61 -0.56 -5.82 6.17
N LEU A 62 -1.39 -5.25 7.04
CA LEU A 62 -0.94 -4.24 8.01
C LEU A 62 0.11 -4.79 8.99
N PRO A 63 -0.03 -6.00 9.56
CA PRO A 63 1.02 -6.56 10.41
C PRO A 63 2.36 -6.73 9.68
N VAL A 64 2.32 -7.11 8.39
CA VAL A 64 3.52 -7.27 7.56
C VAL A 64 4.17 -5.93 7.26
N LEU A 65 3.39 -4.92 6.87
CA LEU A 65 3.91 -3.57 6.59
C LEU A 65 4.54 -2.96 7.85
N ALA A 66 3.95 -3.19 9.02
CA ALA A 66 4.46 -2.73 10.31
C ALA A 66 5.73 -3.47 10.78
N SER A 67 6.02 -4.67 10.24
CA SER A 67 7.22 -5.45 10.57
C SER A 67 8.32 -5.35 9.53
N LEU A 68 8.15 -4.55 8.48
CA LEU A 68 9.23 -4.25 7.55
C LEU A 68 10.37 -3.54 8.29
N PRO A 69 11.63 -3.79 7.89
CA PRO A 69 12.77 -3.11 8.50
C PRO A 69 12.68 -1.61 8.26
N ASP A 70 13.21 -0.81 9.19
CA ASP A 70 13.38 0.62 8.96
C ASP A 70 14.31 0.85 7.75
N VAL A 71 13.93 1.79 6.89
CA VAL A 71 14.72 2.23 5.74
C VAL A 71 14.83 3.75 5.77
N ASP A 72 15.99 4.26 5.39
CA ASP A 72 16.17 5.71 5.25
C ASP A 72 15.23 6.20 4.15
N ARG A 73 14.40 7.20 4.51
CA ARG A 73 13.54 7.86 3.54
C ARG A 73 14.29 9.04 2.92
N VAL A 74 14.27 9.13 1.61
CA VAL A 74 14.90 10.21 0.83
C VAL A 74 13.79 11.05 0.20
N HIS A 75 13.86 12.38 0.37
CA HIS A 75 12.84 13.28 -0.17
C HIS A 75 12.73 13.10 -1.68
N GLY A 76 11.49 12.98 -2.19
CA GLY A 76 11.23 12.77 -3.61
C GLY A 76 11.46 11.34 -4.08
N GLU A 77 11.82 10.42 -3.20
CA GLU A 77 11.95 9.00 -3.50
C GLU A 77 10.95 8.14 -2.73
N ARG A 78 10.64 6.97 -3.27
CA ARG A 78 9.79 5.99 -2.59
C ARG A 78 10.65 5.15 -1.64
N PRO A 79 10.10 4.70 -0.50
CA PRO A 79 10.78 3.72 0.32
C PRO A 79 11.01 2.44 -0.49
N SER A 80 12.25 1.93 -0.47
CA SER A 80 12.67 0.77 -1.24
C SER A 80 12.99 -0.40 -0.32
N TYR A 81 12.39 -1.55 -0.62
CA TYR A 81 12.60 -2.79 0.12
C TYR A 81 13.04 -3.87 -0.86
N SER A 82 14.07 -4.63 -0.48
CA SER A 82 14.46 -5.80 -1.25
C SER A 82 13.35 -6.87 -1.20
N ALA A 83 13.26 -7.68 -2.26
CA ALA A 83 12.33 -8.80 -2.30
C ALA A 83 12.54 -9.79 -1.14
N ALA A 84 13.78 -9.93 -0.65
CA ALA A 84 14.12 -10.77 0.49
C ALA A 84 13.54 -10.22 1.81
N GLN A 85 13.65 -8.91 2.05
CA GLN A 85 13.07 -8.27 3.24
C GLN A 85 11.54 -8.42 3.26
N VAL A 86 10.88 -8.14 2.13
CA VAL A 86 9.42 -8.29 2.03
C VAL A 86 9.01 -9.74 2.28
N ARG A 87 9.70 -10.70 1.66
CA ARG A 87 9.40 -12.13 1.84
C ARG A 87 9.62 -12.59 3.28
N ALA A 88 10.65 -12.10 3.96
CA ALA A 88 10.92 -12.42 5.35
C ALA A 88 9.78 -11.93 6.26
N ALA A 89 9.41 -10.65 6.17
CA ALA A 89 8.29 -10.08 6.91
C ALA A 89 6.98 -10.85 6.63
N VAL A 90 6.68 -11.17 5.38
CA VAL A 90 5.51 -11.98 5.03
C VAL A 90 5.56 -13.37 5.67
N ALA A 91 6.73 -14.01 5.70
CA ALA A 91 6.88 -15.34 6.28
C ALA A 91 6.68 -15.35 7.79
N GLU A 92 7.04 -14.30 8.51
CA GLU A 92 6.80 -14.15 9.95
C GLU A 92 5.31 -14.14 10.29
N HIS A 93 4.49 -13.50 9.44
CA HIS A 93 3.03 -13.41 9.60
C HIS A 93 2.25 -14.47 8.81
N ALA A 94 2.94 -15.41 8.16
CA ALA A 94 2.31 -16.50 7.46
C ALA A 94 2.02 -17.66 8.43
N GLU A 95 0.77 -17.73 8.86
CA GLU A 95 0.22 -18.87 9.60
C GLU A 95 0.40 -20.18 8.84
N ASP A 96 0.34 -21.30 9.57
CA ASP A 96 0.46 -22.62 8.97
C ASP A 96 -0.79 -22.93 8.12
N ALA A 97 -0.65 -22.76 6.80
CA ALA A 97 -1.71 -22.92 5.82
C ALA A 97 -2.05 -24.40 5.50
N GLY A 98 -1.91 -25.30 6.48
CA GLY A 98 -2.14 -26.73 6.31
C GLY A 98 -1.02 -27.43 5.53
N GLY A 99 0.25 -27.10 5.85
CA GLY A 99 1.44 -27.80 5.36
C GLY A 99 2.42 -26.93 4.57
N ARG A 100 3.66 -27.42 4.43
CA ARG A 100 4.81 -26.67 3.88
C ARG A 100 4.57 -26.06 2.50
N LEU A 101 3.97 -26.82 1.57
CA LEU A 101 3.73 -26.34 0.20
C LEU A 101 2.70 -25.21 0.15
N ARG A 102 1.59 -25.36 0.89
CA ARG A 102 0.55 -24.32 0.97
C ARG A 102 1.08 -23.06 1.62
N ARG A 103 1.88 -23.20 2.67
CA ARG A 103 2.56 -22.07 3.31
C ARG A 103 3.49 -21.34 2.35
N GLN A 104 4.28 -22.07 1.56
CA GLN A 104 5.16 -21.45 0.56
C GLN A 104 4.38 -20.67 -0.51
N ALA A 105 3.27 -21.22 -1.00
CA ALA A 105 2.40 -20.54 -1.95
C ALA A 105 1.76 -19.29 -1.35
N LEU A 106 1.29 -19.37 -0.09
CA LEU A 106 0.75 -18.23 0.64
C LEU A 106 1.79 -17.10 0.78
N VAL A 107 3.01 -17.44 1.20
CA VAL A 107 4.10 -16.47 1.34
C VAL A 107 4.41 -15.82 -0.01
N LEU A 108 4.47 -16.59 -1.10
CA LEU A 108 4.72 -16.04 -2.43
C LEU A 108 3.62 -15.06 -2.85
N ALA A 109 2.36 -15.46 -2.72
CA ALA A 109 1.21 -14.63 -3.10
C ALA A 109 1.15 -13.33 -2.28
N ARG A 110 1.32 -13.43 -0.95
CA ARG A 110 1.35 -12.24 -0.07
C ARG A 110 2.56 -11.35 -0.35
N THR A 111 3.72 -11.91 -0.67
CA THR A 111 4.91 -11.12 -1.07
C THR A 111 4.60 -10.27 -2.30
N ALA A 112 4.00 -10.86 -3.34
CA ALA A 112 3.63 -10.11 -4.54
C ALA A 112 2.58 -9.01 -4.25
N LEU A 113 1.64 -9.28 -3.33
CA LEU A 113 0.62 -8.32 -2.94
C LEU A 113 1.21 -7.14 -2.15
N VAL A 114 2.13 -7.40 -1.22
CA VAL A 114 2.86 -6.36 -0.49
C VAL A 114 3.73 -5.54 -1.43
N GLN A 115 4.42 -6.16 -2.38
CA GLN A 115 5.19 -5.43 -3.40
C GLN A 115 4.32 -4.53 -4.28
N THR A 116 3.09 -4.97 -4.59
CA THR A 116 2.10 -4.14 -5.29
C THR A 116 1.67 -2.94 -4.43
N ALA A 117 1.44 -3.18 -3.14
CA ALA A 117 1.07 -2.15 -2.19
C ALA A 117 2.18 -1.08 -2.03
N LEU A 118 3.44 -1.52 -1.85
CA LEU A 118 4.61 -0.65 -1.74
C LEU A 118 4.87 0.16 -3.02
N SER A 119 4.71 -0.48 -4.19
CA SER A 119 4.87 0.19 -5.49
C SER A 119 3.83 1.29 -5.75
N ALA A 120 2.72 1.31 -5.03
CA ALA A 120 1.68 2.33 -5.17
C ALA A 120 1.95 3.58 -4.30
N LEU A 121 2.89 3.51 -3.37
CA LEU A 121 3.18 4.64 -2.49
C LEU A 121 3.70 5.84 -3.28
N PRO A 122 3.29 7.06 -2.91
CA PRO A 122 3.88 8.27 -3.49
C PRO A 122 5.34 8.39 -3.04
N PRO A 123 6.16 9.17 -3.77
CA PRO A 123 7.45 9.60 -3.25
C PRO A 123 7.30 10.30 -1.90
N TRP A 124 8.23 10.05 -0.98
CA TRP A 124 8.18 10.61 0.37
C TRP A 124 8.50 12.10 0.36
N HIS A 125 7.74 12.86 1.13
CA HIS A 125 7.95 14.29 1.33
C HIS A 125 8.47 14.54 2.74
N ASP A 126 9.72 15.02 2.83
CA ASP A 126 10.33 15.43 4.10
C ASP A 126 9.61 16.66 4.68
N PRO A 127 8.98 16.58 5.87
CA PRO A 127 8.32 17.72 6.50
C PRO A 127 9.30 18.85 6.86
N ALA A 128 10.60 18.59 7.03
CA ALA A 128 11.58 19.66 7.25
C ALA A 128 11.87 20.49 5.99
N GLN A 129 11.52 19.98 4.80
CA GLN A 129 11.63 20.70 3.53
C GLN A 129 10.37 21.50 3.17
N GLN A 130 9.30 21.39 3.96
CA GLN A 130 8.22 22.37 3.93
C GLN A 130 8.75 23.69 4.49
N ALA A 131 8.87 24.71 3.64
CA ALA A 131 9.24 26.05 4.09
C ALA A 131 8.24 26.54 5.17
N PRO A 132 8.72 27.12 6.29
CA PRO A 132 7.83 27.78 7.22
C PRO A 132 7.19 28.99 6.54
N GLY A 133 5.88 28.94 6.29
CA GLY A 133 5.08 30.12 5.91
C GLY A 133 4.47 30.18 4.50
N GLN A 134 4.29 29.06 3.79
CA GLN A 134 3.42 29.08 2.60
C GLN A 134 1.94 29.05 3.03
N GLU A 135 1.41 30.21 3.44
CA GLU A 135 -0.03 30.45 3.53
C GLU A 135 -0.67 30.18 2.15
N PRO A 136 -1.82 29.48 2.08
CA PRO A 136 -2.53 29.30 0.82
C PRO A 136 -3.12 30.64 0.37
N GLY A 137 -2.43 31.30 -0.57
CA GLY A 137 -2.99 32.26 -1.52
C GLY A 137 -3.82 33.39 -0.93
N ASP A 138 -3.15 34.38 -0.35
CA ASP A 138 -3.72 35.71 -0.13
C ASP A 138 -3.65 36.54 -1.44
N ASP A 139 -4.17 35.97 -2.54
CA ASP A 139 -4.46 36.72 -3.77
C ASP A 139 -5.91 37.25 -3.65
N ILE A 140 -6.11 38.17 -2.71
CA ILE A 140 -7.27 39.06 -2.73
C ILE A 140 -6.90 40.18 -3.72
N PRO A 141 -7.54 40.27 -4.90
CA PRO A 141 -7.25 41.36 -5.83
C PRO A 141 -7.61 42.71 -5.20
N ASP A 142 -6.64 43.64 -5.21
CA ASP A 142 -6.80 45.04 -4.80
C ASP A 142 -7.95 45.70 -5.59
N PRO A 143 -9.03 46.16 -4.93
CA PRO A 143 -10.09 46.88 -5.62
C PRO A 143 -9.62 48.31 -5.91
N ARG A 144 -9.15 48.54 -7.14
CA ARG A 144 -9.04 49.88 -7.73
C ARG A 144 -10.26 50.21 -8.57
#